data_AF-A0A534GYJ0-F1
#
_entry.id   AF-A0A534GYJ0-F1
#
_cell.length_a   1.000
_cell.length_b   1.000
_cell.length_c   1.000
_cell.angle_alpha   90.00
_cell.angle_beta   90.00
_cell.angle_gamma   90.00
#
_symmetry.space_group_name_H-M   'P 1'
#
loop_
_entity.id
_entity.type
_entity.pdbx_description
1 polymer ?
#
loop_
_entity_poly.entity_id
_entity_poly.type
_entity_poly.pdbx_seq_one_letter_code
_entity_poly.pdbx_strand_id
1 'polypeptide(L)'
;EAAVDPEEALVASLSSCHMLFFLAFAAAGGWRVDDYSDEALGVMGKNAAGRIAMVRVSLTPRVAFSGERLPARAQILELHTRAHEECYIANSVTTDVRCEPVFDA
;
A
#
# COMPACT_ATOMS: atom_id res chain seq x y z
N GLU A 1 -5.12 27.54 3.02
CA GLU A 1 -5.04 26.68 4.22
C GLU A 1 -4.68 25.29 3.72
N ALA A 2 -3.62 24.66 4.23
CA ALA A 2 -3.08 23.38 3.73
C ALA A 2 -2.89 22.42 4.92
N ALA A 3 -4.00 22.12 5.60
CA ALA A 3 -4.04 21.13 6.65
C ALA A 3 -4.56 19.82 6.07
N VAL A 4 -4.12 18.71 6.64
CA VAL A 4 -4.59 17.37 6.27
C VAL A 4 -6.09 17.24 6.55
N ASP A 5 -6.83 16.69 5.61
CA ASP A 5 -8.23 16.29 5.83
C ASP A 5 -8.37 14.80 6.21
N PRO A 6 -9.52 14.37 6.77
CA PRO A 6 -9.71 12.99 7.20
C PRO A 6 -9.60 11.97 6.06
N GLU A 7 -10.02 12.32 4.85
CA GLU A 7 -9.94 11.46 3.67
C GLU A 7 -8.48 11.24 3.25
N GLU A 8 -7.68 12.30 3.19
CA GLU A 8 -6.23 12.25 2.97
C GLU A 8 -5.54 11.41 4.05
N ALA A 9 -5.88 11.64 5.32
CA ALA A 9 -5.32 10.89 6.45
C ALA A 9 -5.66 9.39 6.38
N LEU A 10 -6.86 9.02 5.92
CA LEU A 10 -7.25 7.62 5.74
C LEU A 10 -6.43 6.96 4.61
N VAL A 11 -6.27 7.64 3.48
CA VAL A 11 -5.45 7.14 2.36
C VAL A 11 -4.01 6.96 2.80
N ALA A 12 -3.44 7.96 3.48
CA ALA A 12 -2.08 7.90 4.02
C ALA A 12 -1.91 6.76 5.04
N SER A 13 -2.92 6.51 5.88
CA SER A 13 -2.91 5.43 6.88
C SER A 13 -2.92 4.05 6.22
N LEU A 14 -3.71 3.86 5.16
CA LEU A 14 -3.75 2.62 4.38
C LEU A 14 -2.40 2.33 3.71
N SER A 15 -1.85 3.35 3.03
CA SER A 15 -0.53 3.27 2.40
C SER A 15 0.57 2.94 3.41
N SER A 16 0.62 3.68 4.52
CA SER A 16 1.65 3.49 5.56
C SER A 16 1.55 2.12 6.23
N CYS A 17 0.34 1.64 6.52
CA CYS A 17 0.16 0.33 7.14
C CYS A 17 0.64 -0.80 6.22
N HIS A 18 0.29 -0.74 4.93
CA HIS A 18 0.79 -1.69 3.93
C HIS A 18 2.31 -1.66 3.81
N MET A 19 2.90 -0.46 3.68
CA MET A 19 4.34 -0.25 3.63
C MET A 19 5.06 -0.91 4.80
N LEU A 20 4.59 -0.70 6.04
CA LEU A 20 5.25 -1.22 7.23
C LEU A 20 5.29 -2.76 7.24
N PHE A 21 4.23 -3.43 6.80
CA PHE A 21 4.21 -4.87 6.64
C PHE A 21 5.15 -5.34 5.53
N PHE A 22 5.11 -4.67 4.37
CA PHE A 22 6.01 -4.97 3.27
C PHE A 22 7.48 -4.89 3.69
N LEU A 23 7.87 -3.79 4.37
CA LEU A 23 9.23 -3.57 4.87
C LEU A 23 9.64 -4.65 5.88
N ALA A 24 8.74 -5.02 6.80
CA ALA A 24 9.00 -6.09 7.76
C ALA A 24 9.24 -7.44 7.07
N PHE A 25 8.44 -7.79 6.05
CA PHE A 25 8.60 -9.02 5.30
C PHE A 25 9.83 -9.00 4.39
N ALA A 26 10.17 -7.87 3.78
CA ALA A 26 11.39 -7.71 3.01
C ALA A 26 12.63 -7.91 3.89
N ALA A 27 12.64 -7.30 5.09
CA ALA A 27 13.71 -7.45 6.07
C ALA A 27 13.84 -8.89 6.57
N ALA A 28 12.73 -9.54 6.93
CA ALA A 28 12.72 -10.97 7.30
C ALA A 28 13.20 -11.87 6.16
N GLY A 29 12.88 -11.47 4.92
CA GLY A 29 13.35 -12.08 3.69
C GLY A 29 14.80 -11.76 3.35
N GLY A 30 15.52 -10.95 4.13
CA GLY A 30 16.93 -10.60 3.91
C GLY A 30 17.17 -9.68 2.71
N TRP A 31 16.16 -8.95 2.25
CA TRP A 31 16.27 -7.97 1.16
C TRP A 31 16.38 -6.56 1.73
N ARG A 32 17.36 -5.79 1.24
CA ARG A 32 17.53 -4.39 1.61
C ARG A 32 16.67 -3.51 0.71
N VAL A 33 15.69 -2.86 1.30
CA VAL A 33 14.91 -1.79 0.67
C VAL A 33 15.62 -0.47 0.94
N ASP A 34 15.96 0.27 -0.11
CA ASP A 34 16.58 1.60 0.01
C ASP A 34 15.54 2.71 -0.05
N ASP A 35 14.50 2.51 -0.86
CA ASP A 35 13.41 3.47 -1.04
C ASP A 35 12.08 2.72 -1.20
N TYR A 36 11.04 3.29 -0.59
CA TYR A 36 9.66 2.89 -0.79
C TYR A 36 8.84 4.17 -0.92
N SER A 37 8.17 4.33 -2.05
CA SER A 37 7.26 5.44 -2.31
C SER A 37 5.92 4.92 -2.80
N ASP A 38 4.82 5.57 -2.44
CA ASP A 38 3.48 5.18 -2.87
C ASP A 38 2.67 6.44 -3.20
N GLU A 39 2.16 6.50 -4.43
CA GLU A 39 1.22 7.53 -4.88
C GLU A 39 -0.21 7.01 -4.67
N ALA A 40 -0.61 6.89 -3.40
CA ALA A 40 -1.91 6.35 -3.04
C ALA A 40 -3.06 7.33 -3.40
N LEU A 41 -4.14 6.81 -3.97
CA LEU A 41 -5.30 7.60 -4.41
C LEU A 41 -6.59 7.07 -3.80
N GLY A 42 -7.31 7.94 -3.08
CA GLY A 42 -8.66 7.67 -2.57
C GLY A 42 -9.76 8.17 -3.50
N VAL A 43 -10.84 7.41 -3.62
CA VAL A 43 -12.04 7.78 -4.39
C VAL A 43 -13.27 7.78 -3.48
N MET A 44 -13.90 8.95 -3.38
CA MET A 44 -15.18 9.12 -2.69
C MET A 44 -16.35 8.81 -3.64
N GLY A 45 -17.36 8.10 -3.13
CA GLY A 45 -18.53 7.71 -3.93
C GLY A 45 -19.65 7.12 -3.08
N LYS A 46 -20.75 6.73 -3.74
CA LYS A 46 -21.84 6.00 -3.06
C LYS A 46 -21.46 4.54 -2.86
N ASN A 47 -21.51 4.05 -1.62
CA ASN A 47 -21.39 2.63 -1.32
C ASN A 47 -22.68 1.85 -1.64
N ALA A 48 -22.68 0.53 -1.41
CA ALA A 48 -23.84 -0.33 -1.65
C ALA A 48 -25.11 0.06 -0.85
N ALA A 49 -24.95 0.79 0.25
CA ALA A 49 -26.05 1.34 1.05
C ALA A 49 -26.50 2.74 0.58
N GLY A 50 -25.96 3.25 -0.53
CA GLY A 50 -26.28 4.57 -1.09
C GLY A 50 -25.66 5.76 -0.35
N ARG A 51 -24.77 5.53 0.62
CA ARG A 51 -24.12 6.57 1.42
C ARG A 51 -22.78 6.99 0.81
N ILE A 52 -22.41 8.27 0.94
CA ILE A 52 -21.07 8.73 0.54
C ILE A 52 -20.03 8.16 1.49
N ALA A 53 -19.00 7.52 0.93
CA ALA A 53 -17.89 6.90 1.64
C ALA A 53 -16.64 6.83 0.74
N MET A 54 -15.49 6.51 1.33
CA MET A 54 -14.30 6.11 0.59
C MET A 54 -14.55 4.73 -0.05
N VAL A 55 -14.88 4.70 -1.34
CA VAL A 55 -15.30 3.46 -2.01
C VAL A 55 -14.13 2.67 -2.59
N ARG A 56 -13.02 3.34 -2.92
CA ARG A 56 -11.79 2.71 -3.39
C ARG A 56 -10.57 3.47 -2.89
N VAL A 57 -9.51 2.73 -2.59
CA VAL A 57 -8.15 3.26 -2.46
C VAL A 57 -7.22 2.42 -3.31
N SER A 58 -6.48 3.05 -4.21
CA SER A 58 -5.44 2.41 -5.02
C SER A 58 -4.07 2.77 -4.44
N LEU A 59 -3.28 1.75 -4.10
CA LEU A 59 -1.88 1.86 -3.71
C LEU A 59 -1.02 1.52 -4.92
N THR A 60 -0.03 2.36 -5.23
CA THR A 60 0.90 2.21 -6.36
C THR A 60 2.35 2.17 -5.87
N PRO A 61 2.70 1.20 -5.01
CA PRO A 61 4.01 1.20 -4.39
C PRO A 61 5.12 0.97 -5.42
N ARG A 62 6.17 1.77 -5.29
CA ARG A 62 7.45 1.65 -5.99
C ARG A 62 8.53 1.40 -4.95
N VAL A 63 9.36 0.40 -5.22
CA VAL A 63 10.36 -0.07 -4.24
C VAL A 63 11.71 -0.22 -4.93
N ALA A 64 12.73 0.44 -4.38
CA ALA A 64 14.11 0.26 -4.78
C ALA A 64 14.84 -0.67 -3.81
N PHE A 65 15.62 -1.61 -4.36
CA PHE A 65 16.42 -2.57 -3.60
C PHE A 65 17.90 -2.45 -3.96
N SER A 66 18.77 -2.73 -2.99
CA SER A 66 20.21 -2.90 -3.22
C SER A 66 20.79 -4.08 -2.44
N GLY A 67 22.11 -4.25 -2.56
CA GLY A 67 22.87 -5.34 -1.96
C GLY A 67 23.06 -6.52 -2.91
N GLU A 68 23.73 -7.56 -2.41
CA GLU A 68 24.10 -8.74 -3.20
C GLU A 68 22.91 -9.64 -3.54
N ARG A 69 21.84 -9.55 -2.73
CA ARG A 69 20.63 -10.33 -2.90
C ARG A 69 19.46 -9.43 -3.26
N LEU A 70 19.05 -9.50 -4.52
CA LEU A 70 17.88 -8.78 -5.02
C LEU A 70 16.69 -9.73 -5.17
N PRO A 71 15.47 -9.30 -4.83
CA PRO A 71 14.27 -10.09 -5.07
C PRO A 71 13.94 -10.12 -6.57
N ALA A 72 13.49 -11.27 -7.05
CA ALA A 72 12.85 -11.35 -8.36
C ALA A 72 11.46 -10.66 -8.30
N ARG A 73 10.95 -10.22 -9.46
CA ARG A 73 9.62 -9.61 -9.57
C ARG A 73 8.51 -10.40 -8.88
N ALA A 74 8.51 -11.73 -9.03
CA ALA A 74 7.53 -12.60 -8.39
C ALA A 74 7.59 -12.53 -6.85
N GLN A 75 8.79 -12.38 -6.27
CA GLN A 75 8.96 -12.25 -4.83
C GLN A 75 8.48 -10.88 -4.32
N ILE A 76 8.70 -9.81 -5.11
CA ILE A 76 8.18 -8.47 -4.78
C ILE A 76 6.64 -8.49 -4.79
N LEU A 77 6.03 -9.13 -5.79
CA LEU A 77 4.58 -9.29 -5.86
C LEU A 77 4.03 -10.07 -4.66
N GLU A 78 4.67 -11.18 -4.30
CA GLU A 78 4.28 -11.97 -3.12
C GLU A 78 4.36 -11.16 -1.82
N LEU A 79 5.41 -10.35 -1.65
CA LEU A 79 5.53 -9.46 -0.49
C LEU A 79 4.37 -8.46 -0.41
N HIS A 80 3.95 -7.86 -1.53
CA HIS A 80 2.83 -6.92 -1.55
C HIS A 80 1.48 -7.61 -1.30
N THR A 81 1.27 -8.82 -1.84
CA THR A 81 0.08 -9.64 -1.55
C THR A 81 -0.01 -9.91 -0.06
N ARG A 82 1.06 -10.46 0.53
CA ARG A 82 1.10 -10.77 1.96
C ARG A 82 0.97 -9.53 2.84
N ALA A 83 1.61 -8.42 2.45
CA ALA A 83 1.47 -7.15 3.17
C ALA A 83 0.04 -6.62 3.16
N HIS A 84 -0.70 -6.84 2.07
CA HIS A 84 -2.10 -6.46 1.97
C HIS A 84 -3.00 -7.32 2.87
N GLU A 85 -2.80 -8.64 2.87
CA GLU A 85 -3.55 -9.57 3.73
C GLU A 85 -3.36 -9.28 5.24
N GLU A 86 -2.14 -8.86 5.62
CA GLU A 86 -1.80 -8.58 7.02
C GLU A 86 -2.05 -7.11 7.42
N CYS A 87 -2.39 -6.23 6.47
CA CYS A 87 -2.59 -4.81 6.70
C CYS A 87 -3.80 -4.55 7.61
N TYR A 88 -3.54 -4.10 8.84
CA TYR A 88 -4.58 -3.85 9.83
C TYR A 88 -5.64 -2.85 9.35
N ILE A 89 -5.23 -1.78 8.66
CA ILE A 89 -6.17 -0.76 8.21
C ILE A 89 -7.00 -1.26 7.03
N ALA A 90 -6.41 -2.01 6.09
CA ALA A 90 -7.14 -2.63 5.00
C ALA A 90 -8.19 -3.63 5.52
N ASN A 91 -7.82 -4.41 6.55
CA ASN A 91 -8.73 -5.35 7.24
C ASN A 91 -9.83 -4.66 8.08
N SER A 92 -9.75 -3.34 8.28
CA SER A 92 -10.68 -2.58 9.13
C SER A 92 -11.68 -1.74 8.33
N VAL A 93 -11.61 -1.73 7.00
CA VAL A 93 -12.44 -0.88 6.14
C VAL A 93 -13.31 -1.70 5.19
N THR A 94 -14.41 -1.09 4.73
CA THR A 94 -15.26 -1.66 3.65
C THR A 94 -14.85 -1.15 2.26
N THR A 95 -13.84 -0.29 2.20
CA THR A 95 -13.24 0.28 1.00
C THR A 95 -12.60 -0.81 0.15
N ASP A 96 -12.77 -0.76 -1.18
CA ASP A 96 -12.02 -1.59 -2.14
C ASP A 96 -10.57 -1.11 -2.20
N VAL A 97 -9.68 -1.74 -1.42
CA VAL A 97 -8.26 -1.40 -1.36
C VAL A 97 -7.49 -2.27 -2.34
N ARG A 98 -6.84 -1.66 -3.33
CA ARG A 98 -6.09 -2.36 -4.38
C ARG A 98 -4.62 -2.01 -4.33
N CYS A 99 -3.76 -3.02 -4.41
CA CYS A 99 -2.31 -2.82 -4.51
C CYS A 99 -1.86 -3.13 -5.94
N GLU A 100 -1.30 -2.13 -6.63
CA GLU A 100 -0.86 -2.18 -8.01
C GLU A 100 0.62 -1.76 -8.08
N PRO A 101 1.58 -2.63 -7.70
CA PRO A 101 2.99 -2.26 -7.61
C PRO A 101 3.56 -1.84 -8.96
N VAL A 102 4.36 -0.76 -8.95
CA VAL A 102 5.02 -0.23 -10.13
C VAL A 102 6.46 -0.74 -10.18
N PHE A 103 6.87 -1.21 -11.35
CA PHE A 103 8.23 -1.67 -11.61
C PHE A 103 8.88 -0.71 -12.60
N ASP A 104 10.04 -0.17 -12.25
CA ASP A 104 10.87 0.58 -13.19
C ASP A 104 11.36 -0.34 -14.31
N ALA A 105 11.54 0.24 -15.50
CA ALA A 105 11.98 -0.43 -16.71
C ALA A 105 13.49 -0.65 -16.74
#